data_AF-A0A1T4MDR4-F1
#
_entry.id   AF-A0A1T4MDR4-F1
#
_cell.length_a   1.000
_cell.length_b   1.000
_cell.length_c   1.000
_cell.angle_alpha   90.00
_cell.angle_beta   90.00
_cell.angle_gamma   90.00
#
_symmetry.space_group_name_H-M   'P 1'
#
loop_
_entity.id
_entity.type
_entity.pdbx_description
1 polymer ?
#
loop_
_entity_poly.entity_id
_entity_poly.type
_entity_poly.pdbx_seq_one_letter_code
_entity_poly.pdbx_strand_id
1 'polypeptide(L)'
;MTTVFKYLRVKEWTVLASISFFAFCASQRGFSASGTISSITPGKDGYMAELITKDGTNYNTTISRIRLQQQYQQLAVGDQVKISGDTIHTEQGVTILAKGISKQ
;
A
#
# COMPACT_ATOMS: atom_id res chain seq x y z
N MET A 1 62.86 15.67 -44.53
CA MET A 1 62.10 14.97 -45.59
C MET A 1 60.64 14.99 -45.21
N THR A 2 59.90 15.86 -45.88
CA THR A 2 58.46 16.10 -45.71
C THR A 2 57.70 15.05 -46.50
N THR A 3 56.76 14.31 -45.90
CA THR A 3 55.69 13.68 -46.68
C THR A 3 54.43 13.51 -45.85
N VAL A 4 53.40 14.22 -46.30
CA VAL A 4 52.00 14.17 -45.89
C VAL A 4 51.38 12.88 -46.43
N PHE A 5 50.71 12.10 -45.57
CA PHE A 5 49.75 11.05 -45.97
C PHE A 5 48.45 11.32 -45.19
N LYS A 6 47.52 12.05 -45.81
CA LYS A 6 46.38 11.53 -46.59
C LYS A 6 45.35 10.80 -45.71
N TYR A 7 44.49 11.63 -45.12
CA TYR A 7 43.03 11.49 -45.04
C TYR A 7 42.47 10.13 -45.50
N LEU A 8 42.00 9.31 -44.55
CA LEU A 8 40.95 8.32 -44.79
C LEU A 8 39.80 8.58 -43.82
N ARG A 9 38.66 8.95 -44.39
CA ARG A 9 37.38 9.23 -43.73
C ARG A 9 36.95 8.07 -42.84
N VAL A 10 36.91 8.27 -41.53
CA VAL A 10 36.17 7.41 -40.61
C VAL A 10 34.71 7.81 -40.71
N LYS A 11 33.90 6.91 -41.26
CA LYS A 11 32.47 7.07 -41.53
C LYS A 11 31.74 7.08 -40.18
N GLU A 12 31.36 8.27 -39.71
CA GLU A 12 30.52 8.48 -38.53
C GLU A 12 29.20 7.73 -38.68
N TRP A 13 29.04 6.65 -37.91
CA TRP A 13 27.76 5.98 -37.71
C TRP A 13 27.30 6.30 -36.30
N THR A 14 26.38 7.25 -36.24
CA THR A 14 25.55 7.63 -35.10
C THR A 14 24.86 6.40 -34.54
N VAL A 15 25.12 6.05 -33.27
CA VAL A 15 24.23 5.15 -32.53
C VAL A 15 23.76 5.90 -31.28
N LEU A 16 22.48 6.24 -31.33
CA LEU A 16 21.72 6.97 -30.32
C LEU A 16 21.79 6.25 -28.97
N ALA A 17 22.26 6.95 -27.95
CA ALA A 17 22.17 6.50 -26.57
C ALA A 17 20.69 6.43 -26.16
N SER A 18 20.19 5.21 -26.09
CA SER A 18 18.92 4.80 -25.49
C SER A 18 18.85 5.25 -24.03
N ILE A 19 18.18 6.36 -23.76
CA ILE A 19 17.88 6.80 -22.39
C ILE A 19 16.68 6.01 -21.90
N SER A 20 16.98 5.15 -20.93
CA SER A 20 16.12 4.20 -20.27
C SER A 20 14.84 4.84 -19.73
N PHE A 21 13.73 4.21 -20.11
CA PHE A 21 12.40 4.37 -19.56
C PHE A 21 12.44 4.03 -18.06
N PHE A 22 12.50 5.04 -17.19
CA PHE A 22 12.27 4.82 -15.75
C PHE A 22 10.80 4.46 -15.59
N ALA A 23 10.49 3.16 -15.62
CA ALA A 23 9.23 2.63 -15.14
C ALA A 23 9.18 2.82 -13.62
N PHE A 24 8.79 4.03 -13.20
CA PHE A 24 8.41 4.31 -11.82
C PHE A 24 7.08 3.62 -11.55
N CYS A 25 7.15 2.32 -11.25
CA CYS A 25 5.99 1.58 -10.78
C CYS A 25 5.74 2.01 -9.32
N ALA A 26 4.99 3.10 -9.13
CA ALA A 26 4.46 3.48 -7.84
C ALA A 26 3.37 2.48 -7.43
N SER A 27 3.78 1.34 -6.86
CA SER A 27 2.86 0.47 -6.13
C SER A 27 2.33 1.27 -4.94
N GLN A 28 1.08 1.76 -5.03
CA GLN A 28 0.39 2.37 -3.89
C GLN A 28 0.28 1.31 -2.79
N ARG A 29 1.16 1.42 -1.81
CA ARG A 29 1.29 0.46 -0.72
C ARG A 29 0.13 0.68 0.24
N GLY A 30 -0.88 -0.19 0.19
CA GLY A 30 -1.98 -0.17 1.15
C GLY A 30 -1.44 -0.27 2.58
N PHE A 31 -2.07 0.45 3.52
CA PHE A 31 -1.68 0.39 4.93
C PHE A 31 -2.08 -0.97 5.51
N SER A 32 -1.26 -1.50 6.42
CA SER A 32 -1.62 -2.71 7.16
C SER A 32 -1.18 -2.62 8.61
N ALA A 33 -2.08 -2.96 9.53
CA ALA A 33 -1.82 -3.04 10.96
C ALA A 33 -2.21 -4.42 11.49
N SER A 34 -1.52 -4.88 12.53
CA SER A 34 -1.82 -6.13 13.23
C SER A 34 -2.00 -5.86 14.71
N GLY A 35 -3.00 -6.47 15.32
CA GLY A 35 -3.37 -6.18 16.69
C GLY A 35 -4.56 -7.01 17.16
N THR A 36 -5.08 -6.63 18.31
CA THR A 36 -6.25 -7.27 18.94
C THR A 36 -7.44 -6.33 18.87
N ILE A 37 -8.62 -6.88 18.57
CA ILE A 37 -9.86 -6.10 18.60
C ILE A 37 -10.26 -5.84 20.05
N SER A 38 -10.31 -4.57 20.48
CA SER A 38 -10.69 -4.18 21.84
C SER A 38 -12.17 -3.88 21.98
N SER A 39 -12.79 -3.29 20.96
CA SER A 39 -14.21 -2.94 20.98
C SER A 39 -14.84 -3.03 19.59
N ILE A 40 -16.17 -3.19 19.55
CA ILE A 40 -16.97 -3.26 18.33
C ILE A 40 -18.21 -2.40 18.50
N THR A 41 -18.42 -1.49 17.54
CA THR A 41 -19.59 -0.63 17.44
C THR A 41 -20.37 -0.97 16.15
N PRO A 42 -21.62 -1.44 16.24
CA PRO A 42 -22.41 -1.81 15.07
C PRO A 42 -22.72 -0.58 14.20
N GLY A 43 -22.75 -0.79 12.88
CA GLY A 43 -23.16 0.21 11.89
C GLY A 43 -24.20 -0.37 10.93
N LYS A 44 -24.68 0.45 9.98
CA LYS A 44 -25.71 0.04 9.01
C LYS A 44 -25.23 -1.06 8.07
N ASP A 45 -24.11 -0.83 7.39
CA ASP A 45 -23.60 -1.70 6.32
C ASP A 45 -22.33 -2.45 6.74
N GLY A 46 -22.15 -2.63 8.04
CA GLY A 46 -20.91 -3.11 8.64
C GLY A 46 -20.80 -2.75 10.11
N TYR A 47 -19.58 -2.62 10.60
CA TYR A 47 -19.31 -2.18 11.96
C TYR A 47 -17.95 -1.46 12.03
N MET A 48 -17.76 -0.69 13.10
CA MET A 48 -16.46 -0.15 13.45
C MET A 48 -15.85 -1.02 14.54
N ALA A 49 -14.57 -1.32 14.42
CA ALA A 49 -13.82 -2.05 15.43
C ALA A 49 -12.59 -1.24 15.82
N GLU A 50 -12.24 -1.28 17.09
CA GLU A 50 -11.06 -0.66 17.64
C GLU A 50 -9.94 -1.71 17.67
N LEU A 51 -8.81 -1.40 17.04
CA LEU A 51 -7.65 -2.29 16.90
C LEU A 51 -6.50 -1.74 17.72
N ILE A 52 -6.08 -2.49 18.74
CA ILE A 52 -4.91 -2.16 19.54
C ILE A 52 -3.72 -2.97 19.03
N THR A 53 -2.70 -2.29 18.53
CA THR A 53 -1.46 -2.95 18.10
C THR A 53 -0.61 -3.36 19.30
N LYS A 54 0.36 -4.24 19.07
CA LYS A 54 1.33 -4.65 20.09
C LYS A 54 2.14 -3.48 20.67
N ASP A 55 2.30 -2.42 19.88
CA ASP A 55 3.02 -1.21 20.28
C ASP A 55 2.14 -0.25 21.12
N GLY A 56 0.89 -0.62 21.39
CA GLY A 56 -0.07 0.19 22.15
C GLY A 56 -0.79 1.25 21.31
N THR A 57 -0.54 1.31 20.00
CA THR A 57 -1.23 2.24 19.11
C THR A 57 -2.65 1.75 18.84
N ASN A 58 -3.60 2.69 18.91
CA ASN A 58 -5.00 2.41 18.67
C ASN A 58 -5.45 2.92 17.30
N TYR A 59 -6.13 2.08 16.55
CA TYR A 59 -6.73 2.40 15.26
C TYR A 59 -8.22 2.10 15.25
N ASN A 60 -9.01 3.07 14.78
CA ASN A 60 -10.38 2.77 14.39
C ASN A 60 -10.36 2.03 13.05
N THR A 61 -11.20 1.00 12.90
CA THR A 61 -11.29 0.23 11.66
C THR A 61 -12.74 0.12 11.23
N THR A 62 -13.05 0.53 10.01
CA THR A 62 -14.38 0.35 9.41
C THR A 62 -14.41 -0.93 8.58
N ILE A 63 -15.21 -1.90 9.03
CA ILE A 63 -15.42 -3.19 8.37
C ILE A 63 -16.77 -3.12 7.65
N SER A 64 -16.76 -2.93 6.33
CA SER A 64 -17.98 -2.79 5.52
C SER A 64 -18.26 -4.03 4.67
N ARG A 65 -19.50 -4.52 4.72
CA ARG A 65 -19.98 -5.64 3.87
C ARG A 65 -19.87 -5.29 2.39
N ILE A 66 -20.19 -4.04 2.03
CA ILE A 66 -20.16 -3.57 0.63
C ILE A 66 -18.73 -3.50 0.10
N ARG A 67 -17.77 -3.06 0.94
CA ARG A 67 -16.36 -2.95 0.52
C ARG A 67 -15.64 -4.29 0.45
N LEU A 68 -15.86 -5.17 1.43
CA LEU A 68 -15.15 -6.45 1.53
C LEU A 68 -15.82 -7.55 0.72
N GLN A 69 -17.13 -7.46 0.45
CA GLN A 69 -17.88 -8.46 -0.32
C GLN A 69 -17.64 -9.88 0.20
N GLN A 70 -17.07 -10.76 -0.62
CA GLN A 70 -16.76 -12.15 -0.25
C GLN A 70 -15.66 -12.28 0.82
N GLN A 71 -14.84 -11.24 1.01
CA GLN A 71 -13.80 -11.20 2.04
C GLN A 71 -14.33 -10.66 3.38
N TYR A 72 -15.63 -10.37 3.48
CA TYR A 72 -16.24 -9.90 4.71
C TYR A 72 -16.15 -10.98 5.79
N GLN A 73 -15.63 -10.59 6.95
CA GLN A 73 -15.50 -11.44 8.11
C GLN A 73 -16.08 -10.73 9.32
N GLN A 74 -16.84 -11.47 10.13
CA GLN A 74 -17.28 -11.00 11.43
C GLN A 74 -16.18 -11.26 12.46
N LEU A 75 -15.68 -10.18 13.05
CA LEU A 75 -14.69 -10.21 14.12
C LEU A 75 -15.39 -10.17 15.48
N ALA A 76 -14.73 -10.71 16.49
CA ALA A 76 -15.13 -10.60 17.89
C ALA A 76 -14.08 -9.80 18.67
N VAL A 77 -14.49 -9.24 19.81
CA VAL A 77 -13.55 -8.66 20.78
C VAL A 77 -12.61 -9.76 21.27
N GLY A 78 -11.31 -9.46 21.31
CA GLY A 78 -10.25 -10.42 21.62
C GLY A 78 -9.65 -11.11 20.40
N ASP A 79 -10.25 -11.01 19.20
CA ASP A 79 -9.65 -11.58 17.99
C ASP A 79 -8.31 -10.89 17.68
N GLN A 80 -7.27 -11.69 17.43
CA GLN A 80 -6.00 -11.22 16.91
C GLN A 80 -6.05 -11.25 15.37
N VAL A 81 -5.87 -10.08 14.75
CA VAL A 81 -6.07 -9.92 13.32
C VAL A 81 -5.02 -9.01 12.69
N LYS A 82 -4.80 -9.21 11.40
CA LYS A 82 -4.14 -8.27 10.50
C LYS A 82 -5.17 -7.65 9.58
N ILE A 83 -5.24 -6.32 9.56
CA ILE A 83 -6.17 -5.55 8.74
C ILE A 83 -5.36 -4.72 7.75
N SER A 84 -5.72 -4.78 6.48
CA SER A 84 -5.17 -3.95 5.42
C SER A 84 -6.24 -3.07 4.79
N GLY A 85 -5.85 -1.87 4.38
CA GLY A 85 -6.82 -0.88 3.92
C GLY A 85 -6.24 0.47 3.56
N ASP A 86 -7.14 1.38 3.20
CA ASP A 86 -6.81 2.80 3.10
C ASP A 86 -6.90 3.42 4.50
N THR A 87 -6.20 4.54 4.73
CA THR A 87 -6.30 5.26 6.00
C THR A 87 -6.89 6.65 5.79
N ILE A 88 -7.76 7.06 6.71
CA ILE A 88 -8.25 8.43 6.83
C ILE A 88 -7.64 8.99 8.10
N HIS A 89 -6.96 10.13 7.96
CA HIS A 89 -6.32 10.82 9.07
C HIS A 89 -7.19 12.03 9.41
N THR A 90 -7.65 12.08 10.66
CA THR A 90 -8.49 13.15 11.18
C THR A 90 -7.91 13.64 12.50
N GLU A 91 -8.44 14.73 13.05
CA GLU A 91 -8.09 15.20 14.40
C GLU A 91 -8.40 14.14 15.49
N GLN A 92 -9.34 13.23 15.20
CA GLN A 92 -9.75 12.14 16.10
C GLN A 92 -8.84 10.91 16.01
N GLY A 93 -7.86 10.92 15.10
CA GLY A 93 -6.91 9.83 14.89
C GLY A 93 -7.02 9.19 13.50
N VAL A 94 -6.43 8.00 13.39
CA VAL A 94 -6.32 7.25 12.14
C VAL A 94 -7.41 6.18 12.07
N THR A 95 -8.22 6.25 11.02
CA THR A 95 -9.24 5.25 10.70
C THR A 95 -8.81 4.42 9.50
N ILE A 96 -8.78 3.10 9.66
CA ILE A 96 -8.49 2.13 8.60
C ILE A 96 -9.79 1.72 7.92
N LEU A 97 -9.85 1.88 6.61
CA LEU A 97 -10.92 1.41 5.76
C LEU A 97 -10.56 0.01 5.23
N ALA A 98 -11.13 -1.02 5.85
CA ALA A 98 -10.71 -2.39 5.57
C ALA A 98 -10.96 -2.79 4.10
N LYS A 99 -9.89 -3.26 3.46
CA LYS A 99 -9.87 -3.93 2.14
C LYS A 99 -9.50 -5.40 2.28
N GLY A 100 -8.79 -5.79 3.34
CA GLY A 100 -8.43 -7.18 3.62
C GLY A 100 -8.32 -7.43 5.12
N ILE A 101 -8.70 -8.64 5.53
CA ILE A 101 -8.66 -9.09 6.92
C ILE A 101 -8.09 -10.51 6.96
N SER A 102 -7.17 -10.76 7.89
CA SER A 102 -6.63 -12.10 8.16
C SER A 102 -6.57 -12.33 9.66
N LYS A 103 -7.31 -13.33 10.15
CA LYS A 103 -7.19 -13.79 11.55
C LYS A 103 -5.86 -14.51 11.75
N GLN A 104 -5.23 -14.31 12.90
CA GLN A 104 -3.96 -14.92 13.29
C GLN A 104 -4.16 -16.11 14.22
#